data_AF-A0A6G3XR57-F1
#
_entry.id   AF-A0A6G3XR57-F1
#
_cell.length_a   1.000
_cell.length_b   1.000
_cell.length_c   1.000
_cell.angle_alpha   90.00
_cell.angle_beta   90.00
_cell.angle_gamma   90.00
#
_symmetry.space_group_name_H-M   'P 1'
#
loop_
_entity.id
_entity.type
_entity.pdbx_description
1 polymer ?
#
loop_
_entity_poly.entity_id
_entity_poly.type
_entity_poly.pdbx_seq_one_letter_code
_entity_poly.pdbx_strand_id
1 'polypeptide(L)'
;MRLPRTRPRSLAGQLFAMQVVLIAAVVAGCAVFAYVSGSAQAEETAARQVRVAALAVADSPSVREAIRTPDPSAVLQPYAERVREDTGIAFVTIMDTGRVRWTHPDEEQIGDTFLGNTAKALRGQTFTETYTGTLGPSIRVVTPIRDDGRIVGLVSAGITVDRVSSQVRDQLGALALAAGGALALGGIGTYVINARLRRHTHGMNAAELSRLHDYHQATLHAVREGLLMLDG
;
A
#
# COMPACT_ATOMS: atom_id res chain seq x y z
N MET A 1 -22.56 -42.87 26.16
CA MET A 1 -22.24 -41.74 25.26
C MET A 1 -20.85 -42.00 24.66
N ARG A 2 -20.75 -42.43 23.40
CA ARG A 2 -19.45 -42.70 22.75
C ARG A 2 -18.97 -41.41 22.09
N LEU A 3 -17.83 -40.88 22.55
CA LEU A 3 -17.18 -39.71 21.95
C LEU A 3 -16.80 -40.02 20.48
N PRO A 4 -16.99 -39.09 19.54
CA PRO A 4 -16.62 -39.31 18.15
C PRO A 4 -15.11 -39.44 18.03
N ARG A 5 -14.64 -40.61 17.58
CA ARG A 5 -13.24 -40.86 17.21
C ARG A 5 -12.86 -39.90 16.09
N THR A 6 -11.92 -39.00 16.36
CA THR A 6 -11.30 -38.16 15.34
C THR A 6 -10.59 -39.08 14.34
N ARG A 7 -11.04 -39.08 13.08
CA ARG A 7 -10.41 -39.84 12.00
C ARG A 7 -8.92 -39.46 11.93
N PRO A 8 -7.99 -40.41 11.78
CA PRO A 8 -6.58 -40.08 11.62
C PRO A 8 -6.42 -39.16 10.41
N ARG A 9 -5.87 -37.96 10.63
CA ARG A 9 -5.65 -36.98 9.57
C ARG A 9 -4.66 -37.59 8.58
N SER A 10 -5.11 -37.83 7.34
CA SER A 10 -4.23 -38.33 6.27
C SER A 10 -3.04 -37.39 6.10
N LEU A 11 -1.83 -37.90 5.82
CA LEU A 11 -0.61 -37.10 5.60
C LEU A 11 -0.84 -35.94 4.63
N ALA A 12 -1.66 -36.15 3.58
CA ALA A 12 -2.02 -35.11 2.62
C ALA A 12 -2.77 -33.92 3.26
N GLY A 13 -3.56 -34.15 4.31
CA GLY A 13 -4.26 -33.11 5.06
C GLY A 13 -3.35 -32.32 6.00
N GLN A 14 -2.30 -32.95 6.54
CA GLN A 14 -1.26 -32.26 7.30
C GLN A 14 -0.38 -31.39 6.39
N LEU A 15 0.02 -31.91 5.23
CA LEU A 15 0.78 -31.14 4.23
C LEU A 15 -0.02 -29.95 3.71
N PHE A 16 -1.32 -30.14 3.43
CA PHE A 16 -2.21 -29.03 3.05
C PHE A 16 -2.34 -27.99 4.16
N ALA A 17 -2.55 -28.40 5.41
CA ALA A 17 -2.66 -27.46 6.53
C ALA A 17 -1.35 -26.67 6.74
N MET A 18 -0.19 -27.33 6.63
CA MET A 18 1.11 -26.67 6.73
C MET A 18 1.32 -25.66 5.59
N GLN A 19 0.91 -26.01 4.37
CA GLN A 19 0.98 -25.11 3.22
C GLN A 19 0.06 -23.90 3.36
N VAL A 20 -1.16 -24.09 3.86
CA VAL A 20 -2.09 -22.98 4.16
C VAL A 20 -1.51 -22.05 5.21
N VAL A 21 -0.95 -22.59 6.30
CA VAL A 21 -0.32 -21.78 7.37
C VAL A 21 0.89 -21.01 6.84
N LEU A 22 1.74 -21.65 6.03
CA LEU A 22 2.91 -21.00 5.44
C LEU A 22 2.50 -19.86 4.52
N ILE A 23 1.54 -20.09 3.61
CA ILE A 23 1.08 -19.04 2.70
C ILE A 23 0.40 -17.92 3.49
N ALA A 24 -0.44 -18.24 4.48
CA ALA A 24 -1.08 -17.23 5.33
C ALA A 24 -0.04 -16.38 6.07
N ALA A 25 1.02 -16.98 6.59
CA ALA A 25 2.11 -16.27 7.27
C ALA A 25 2.88 -15.35 6.31
N VAL A 26 3.22 -15.83 5.10
CA VAL A 26 3.88 -15.03 4.07
C VAL A 26 3.00 -13.86 3.62
N VAL A 27 1.72 -14.11 3.37
CA VAL A 27 0.75 -13.07 2.97
C VAL A 27 0.58 -12.04 4.07
N ALA A 28 0.43 -12.47 5.33
CA ALA A 28 0.36 -11.55 6.46
C ALA A 28 1.64 -10.71 6.60
N GLY A 29 2.82 -11.33 6.47
CA GLY A 29 4.10 -10.64 6.49
C GLY A 29 4.24 -9.62 5.36
N CYS A 30 3.88 -9.99 4.13
CA CYS A 30 3.87 -9.08 2.98
C CYS A 30 2.86 -7.95 3.17
N ALA A 31 1.67 -8.22 3.72
CA ALA A 31 0.65 -7.20 3.97
C ALA A 31 1.11 -6.17 5.01
N VAL A 32 1.72 -6.64 6.11
CA VAL A 32 2.32 -5.76 7.13
C VAL A 32 3.46 -4.95 6.54
N PHE A 33 4.36 -5.59 5.79
CA PHE A 33 5.48 -4.90 5.14
C PHE A 33 4.98 -3.83 4.14
N ALA A 34 4.03 -4.17 3.28
CA ALA A 34 3.45 -3.25 2.32
C ALA A 34 2.71 -2.08 3.00
N TYR A 35 2.00 -2.33 4.10
CA TYR A 35 1.33 -1.29 4.87
C TYR A 35 2.33 -0.29 5.47
N VAL A 36 3.39 -0.80 6.10
CA VAL A 36 4.41 0.03 6.76
C VAL A 36 5.25 0.78 5.73
N SER A 37 5.74 0.09 4.69
CA SER A 37 6.58 0.69 3.66
C SER A 37 5.80 1.61 2.72
N GLY A 38 4.56 1.24 2.36
CA GLY A 38 3.70 2.01 1.47
C GLY A 38 3.33 3.36 2.05
N SER A 39 3.01 3.42 3.35
CA SER A 39 2.61 4.68 4.00
C SER A 39 3.75 5.70 4.05
N ALA A 40 4.95 5.29 4.48
CA ALA A 40 6.11 6.18 4.55
C ALA A 40 6.55 6.67 3.17
N GLN A 41 6.54 5.77 2.18
CA GLN A 41 6.97 6.09 0.82
C GLN A 41 5.95 6.97 0.09
N ALA A 42 4.65 6.78 0.35
CA ALA A 42 3.59 7.63 -0.16
C ALA A 42 3.68 9.05 0.42
N GLU A 43 3.90 9.20 1.72
CA GLU A 43 4.10 10.52 2.36
C GLU A 43 5.33 11.25 1.79
N GLU A 44 6.45 10.55 1.63
CA GLU A 44 7.68 11.15 1.10
C GLU A 44 7.50 11.58 -0.37
N THR A 45 6.87 10.74 -1.17
CA THR A 45 6.57 11.04 -2.59
C THR A 45 5.62 12.22 -2.71
N ALA A 46 4.55 12.23 -1.90
CA ALA A 46 3.58 13.31 -1.83
C ALA A 46 4.25 14.64 -1.41
N ALA A 47 5.06 14.63 -0.35
CA ALA A 47 5.80 15.81 0.10
C ALA A 47 6.76 16.32 -0.97
N ARG A 48 7.42 15.43 -1.71
CA ARG A 48 8.32 15.78 -2.81
C ARG A 48 7.57 16.42 -3.98
N GLN A 49 6.46 15.83 -4.41
CA GLN A 49 5.60 16.34 -5.49
C GLN A 49 5.06 17.74 -5.14
N VAL A 50 4.51 17.90 -3.94
CA VAL A 50 4.02 19.18 -3.45
C VAL A 50 5.14 20.21 -3.36
N ARG A 51 6.35 19.82 -2.93
CA ARG A 51 7.50 20.71 -2.88
C ARG A 51 7.89 21.21 -4.26
N VAL A 52 7.94 20.32 -5.26
CA VAL A 52 8.28 20.68 -6.64
C VAL A 52 7.23 21.66 -7.20
N ALA A 53 5.94 21.39 -7.02
CA ALA A 53 4.88 22.28 -7.46
C ALA A 53 4.97 23.66 -6.78
N ALA A 54 5.14 23.71 -5.45
CA ALA A 54 5.26 24.97 -4.71
C ALA A 54 6.45 25.80 -5.19
N LEU A 55 7.63 25.18 -5.36
CA LEU A 55 8.83 25.86 -5.84
C LEU A 55 8.68 26.33 -7.29
N ALA A 56 8.14 25.50 -8.18
CA ALA A 56 7.92 25.87 -9.58
C ALA A 56 6.95 27.07 -9.71
N VAL A 57 5.88 27.09 -8.90
CA VAL A 57 4.96 28.23 -8.84
C VAL A 57 5.66 29.48 -8.29
N ALA A 58 6.47 29.34 -7.24
CA ALA A 58 7.16 30.48 -6.63
C ALA A 58 8.26 31.09 -7.50
N ASP A 59 8.92 30.27 -8.32
CA ASP A 59 9.97 30.71 -9.26
C ASP A 59 9.40 31.21 -10.60
N SER A 60 8.08 31.11 -10.81
CA SER A 60 7.45 31.50 -12.07
C SER A 60 7.48 33.02 -12.31
N PRO A 61 8.00 33.50 -13.46
CA PRO A 61 7.93 34.91 -13.83
C PRO A 61 6.50 35.44 -13.94
N SER A 62 5.57 34.65 -14.48
CA SER A 62 4.17 35.07 -14.65
C SER A 62 3.47 35.25 -13.30
N VAL A 63 3.83 34.47 -12.29
CA VAL A 63 3.34 34.66 -10.91
C VAL A 63 3.85 35.99 -10.35
N ARG A 64 5.14 36.31 -10.54
CA ARG A 64 5.71 37.59 -10.08
C ARG A 64 5.09 38.79 -10.79
N GLU A 65 4.82 38.69 -12.09
CA GLU A 65 4.14 39.73 -12.85
C GLU A 65 2.69 39.93 -12.38
N ALA A 66 1.95 38.84 -12.20
CA ALA A 66 0.56 38.87 -11.75
C ALA A 66 0.39 39.50 -10.37
N ILE A 67 1.33 39.25 -9.44
CA ILE A 67 1.33 39.85 -8.08
C ILE A 67 1.37 41.38 -8.12
N ARG A 68 1.96 41.99 -9.15
CA ARG A 68 2.07 43.44 -9.28
C ARG A 68 0.83 44.10 -9.88
N THR A 69 -0.15 43.31 -10.31
CA THR A 69 -1.39 43.83 -10.89
C THR A 69 -2.35 44.33 -9.80
N PRO A 70 -3.31 45.21 -10.13
CA PRO A 70 -4.31 45.68 -9.17
C PRO A 70 -5.24 44.55 -8.65
N ASP A 71 -5.42 43.50 -9.45
CA ASP A 71 -6.20 42.30 -9.09
C ASP A 71 -5.40 41.04 -9.42
N PRO A 72 -4.49 40.61 -8.52
CA PRO A 72 -3.70 39.40 -8.72
C PRO A 72 -4.56 38.14 -8.86
N SER A 73 -5.70 38.06 -8.18
CA SER A 73 -6.58 36.90 -8.19
C SER A 73 -7.12 36.57 -9.58
N ALA A 74 -7.48 37.59 -10.37
CA ALA A 74 -7.97 37.41 -11.74
C ALA A 74 -7.01 36.60 -12.65
N VAL A 75 -5.69 36.70 -12.40
CA VAL A 75 -4.66 35.99 -13.16
C VAL A 75 -4.20 34.72 -12.44
N LEU A 76 -3.98 34.81 -11.13
CA LEU A 76 -3.38 33.75 -10.34
C LEU A 76 -4.35 32.60 -10.09
N GLN A 77 -5.65 32.86 -9.87
CA GLN A 77 -6.64 31.82 -9.58
C GLN A 77 -6.76 30.78 -10.70
N PRO A 78 -7.03 31.14 -11.97
CA PRO A 78 -7.11 30.16 -13.04
C PRO A 78 -5.77 29.46 -13.31
N TYR A 79 -4.64 30.12 -13.02
CA TYR A 79 -3.33 29.49 -13.10
C TYR A 79 -3.13 28.43 -12.01
N ALA A 80 -3.46 28.76 -10.75
CA ALA A 80 -3.34 27.86 -9.62
C ALA A 80 -4.23 26.61 -9.78
N GLU A 81 -5.46 26.78 -10.29
CA GLU A 81 -6.37 25.67 -10.56
C GLU A 81 -5.85 24.74 -11.66
N ARG A 82 -5.29 25.27 -12.75
CA ARG A 82 -4.63 24.44 -13.78
C ARG A 82 -3.47 23.62 -13.19
N VAL A 83 -2.60 24.26 -12.40
CA VAL A 83 -1.51 23.55 -11.72
C VAL A 83 -2.06 22.48 -10.77
N ARG A 84 -3.13 22.77 -10.03
CA ARG A 84 -3.78 21.82 -9.12
C ARG A 84 -4.30 20.60 -9.87
N GLU A 85 -5.00 20.80 -10.99
CA GLU A 85 -5.56 19.74 -11.82
C GLU A 85 -4.48 18.89 -12.49
N ASP A 86 -3.50 19.54 -13.15
CA ASP A 86 -2.42 18.87 -13.88
C ASP A 86 -1.52 18.05 -12.95
N THR A 87 -1.27 18.55 -11.74
CA THR A 87 -0.40 17.86 -10.77
C THR A 87 -1.17 16.96 -9.82
N GLY A 88 -2.50 17.02 -9.79
CA GLY A 88 -3.34 16.23 -8.90
C GLY A 88 -3.15 16.51 -7.40
N ILE A 89 -2.59 17.66 -7.03
CA ILE A 89 -2.48 18.08 -5.62
C ILE A 89 -3.82 18.66 -5.13
N ALA A 90 -3.98 18.82 -3.81
CA ALA A 90 -5.25 19.25 -3.23
C ALA A 90 -5.48 20.76 -3.36
N PHE A 91 -4.42 21.57 -3.29
CA PHE A 91 -4.53 23.02 -3.44
C PHE A 91 -3.19 23.66 -3.83
N VAL A 92 -3.29 24.83 -4.47
CA VAL A 92 -2.20 25.80 -4.67
C VAL A 92 -2.73 27.16 -4.22
N THR A 93 -2.22 27.64 -3.09
CA THR A 93 -2.58 28.94 -2.51
C THR A 93 -1.40 29.89 -2.68
N ILE A 94 -1.59 30.92 -3.50
CA ILE A 94 -0.68 32.05 -3.64
C ILE A 94 -1.26 33.17 -2.78
N MET A 95 -0.42 33.81 -1.97
CA MET A 95 -0.85 34.81 -0.99
C MET A 95 0.17 35.93 -0.86
N ASP A 96 -0.29 37.08 -0.38
CA ASP A 96 0.59 38.20 -0.07
C ASP A 96 1.44 37.93 1.21
N THR A 97 2.32 38.87 1.55
CA THR A 97 3.14 38.79 2.76
C THR A 97 2.35 39.00 4.05
N GLY A 98 1.16 39.57 3.96
CA GLY A 98 0.15 39.71 5.02
C GLY A 98 -0.70 38.46 5.24
N ARG A 99 -0.48 37.38 4.47
CA ARG A 99 -1.21 36.10 4.46
C ARG A 99 -2.60 36.15 3.81
N VAL A 100 -2.93 37.21 3.06
CA VAL A 100 -4.20 37.29 2.32
C VAL A 100 -4.09 36.42 1.07
N ARG A 101 -5.03 35.48 0.90
CA ARG A 101 -5.04 34.55 -0.24
C ARG A 101 -5.48 35.26 -1.52
N TRP A 102 -4.70 35.11 -2.59
CA TRP A 102 -5.15 35.41 -3.95
C TRP A 102 -5.77 34.19 -4.63
N THR A 103 -5.40 32.98 -4.21
CA THR A 103 -5.90 31.74 -4.82
C THR A 103 -6.32 30.72 -3.78
N HIS A 104 -7.38 29.98 -4.06
CA HIS A 104 -7.86 28.87 -3.26
C HIS A 104 -8.84 27.99 -4.08
N PRO A 105 -8.87 26.66 -3.88
CA PRO A 105 -9.81 25.80 -4.64
C PRO A 105 -11.29 26.09 -4.34
N ASP A 106 -11.57 26.56 -3.13
CA ASP A 106 -12.85 27.16 -2.75
C ASP A 106 -12.73 28.68 -2.89
N GLU A 107 -13.43 29.25 -3.87
CA GLU A 107 -13.36 30.68 -4.23
C GLU A 107 -13.83 31.60 -3.09
N GLU A 108 -14.71 31.12 -2.19
CA GLU A 108 -15.19 31.89 -1.05
C GLU A 108 -14.06 32.20 -0.04
N GLN A 109 -12.94 31.47 -0.10
CA GLN A 109 -11.78 31.65 0.78
C GLN A 109 -10.73 32.61 0.21
N ILE A 110 -10.93 33.14 -1.00
CA ILE A 110 -10.05 34.14 -1.62
C ILE A 110 -10.29 35.48 -0.92
N GLY A 111 -9.21 36.19 -0.58
CA GLY A 111 -9.25 37.41 0.24
C GLY A 111 -9.22 37.15 1.76
N ASP A 112 -9.46 35.91 2.20
CA ASP A 112 -9.32 35.54 3.60
C ASP A 112 -7.86 35.29 4.00
N THR A 113 -7.62 35.28 5.32
CA THR A 113 -6.30 35.00 5.88
C THR A 113 -5.98 33.51 5.82
N PHE A 114 -4.78 33.19 5.34
CA PHE A 114 -4.25 31.83 5.29
C PHE A 114 -4.14 31.18 6.68
N LEU A 115 -4.67 29.95 6.78
CA LEU A 115 -4.57 29.09 7.96
C LEU A 115 -3.37 28.15 7.83
N GLY A 116 -2.30 28.46 8.58
CA GLY A 116 -1.05 27.70 8.65
C GLY A 116 0.11 28.58 9.08
N ASN A 117 1.33 28.04 9.10
CA ASN A 117 2.52 28.82 9.43
C ASN A 117 3.05 29.52 8.17
N THR A 118 3.50 30.78 8.31
CA THR A 118 4.23 31.48 7.24
C THR A 118 5.54 32.09 7.69
N ALA A 119 5.85 32.04 8.98
CA ALA A 119 6.94 32.83 9.57
C ALA A 119 8.31 32.43 9.01
N LYS A 120 8.54 31.14 8.75
CA LYS A 120 9.78 30.67 8.12
C LYS A 120 9.89 31.12 6.66
N ALA A 121 8.79 31.04 5.89
CA ALA A 121 8.77 31.48 4.50
C ALA A 121 8.96 32.99 4.37
N LEU A 122 8.38 33.80 5.26
CA LEU A 122 8.62 35.24 5.36
C LEU A 122 10.07 35.61 5.71
N ARG A 123 10.86 34.66 6.24
CA ARG A 123 12.32 34.80 6.43
C ARG A 123 13.14 34.19 5.30
N GLY A 124 12.50 33.83 4.18
CA GLY A 124 13.16 33.24 3.02
C GLY A 124 13.29 31.72 3.05
N GLN A 125 12.72 31.02 4.03
CA GLN A 125 12.92 29.57 4.18
C GLN A 125 11.74 28.78 3.65
N THR A 126 11.99 27.88 2.69
CA THR A 126 11.01 26.85 2.31
C THR A 126 10.93 25.80 3.39
N PHE A 127 9.72 25.41 3.80
CA PHE A 127 9.53 24.37 4.79
C PHE A 127 8.26 23.57 4.52
N THR A 128 8.23 22.36 5.07
CA THR A 128 7.08 21.46 5.03
C THR A 128 6.44 21.43 6.41
N GLU A 129 5.11 21.38 6.46
CA GLU A 129 4.35 21.15 7.68
C GLU A 129 3.12 20.28 7.43
N THR A 130 2.66 19.61 8.48
CA THR A 130 1.33 18.99 8.51
C THR A 130 0.42 19.90 9.31
N TYR A 131 -0.66 20.37 8.69
CA TYR A 131 -1.57 21.32 9.31
C TYR A 131 -3.01 21.09 8.84
N THR A 132 -3.97 21.36 9.71
CA THR A 132 -5.41 21.28 9.40
C THR A 132 -5.90 22.64 8.92
N GLY A 133 -6.26 22.73 7.64
CA GLY A 133 -6.81 23.95 7.04
C GLY A 133 -8.30 23.83 6.73
N THR A 134 -8.77 24.68 5.83
CA THR A 134 -10.14 24.69 5.26
C THR A 134 -10.51 23.36 4.59
N LEU A 135 -9.54 22.69 3.97
CA LEU A 135 -9.70 21.39 3.31
C LEU A 135 -9.38 20.18 4.21
N GLY A 136 -9.25 20.40 5.53
CA GLY A 136 -8.88 19.37 6.49
C GLY A 136 -7.36 19.15 6.65
N PRO A 137 -6.93 18.01 7.23
CA PRO A 137 -5.52 17.70 7.46
C PRO A 137 -4.76 17.53 6.15
N SER A 138 -3.65 18.26 6.00
CA SER A 138 -2.81 18.20 4.80
C SER A 138 -1.33 18.33 5.13
N ILE A 139 -0.51 17.63 4.33
CA ILE A 139 0.92 17.89 4.23
C ILE A 139 1.09 18.99 3.19
N ARG A 140 1.73 20.08 3.58
CA ARG A 140 1.90 21.26 2.73
C ARG A 140 3.32 21.78 2.77
N VAL A 141 3.73 22.37 1.66
CA VAL A 141 4.98 23.11 1.54
C VAL A 141 4.64 24.58 1.43
N VAL A 142 5.34 25.40 2.23
CA VAL A 142 5.23 26.86 2.16
C VAL A 142 6.59 27.41 1.74
N THR A 143 6.60 28.22 0.68
CA THR A 143 7.81 28.78 0.08
C THR A 143 7.63 30.26 -0.28
N PRO A 144 8.66 31.10 -0.12
CA PRO A 144 8.58 32.51 -0.52
C PRO A 144 8.69 32.71 -2.02
N ILE A 145 7.93 33.69 -2.52
CA ILE A 145 8.09 34.26 -3.85
C ILE A 145 9.07 35.42 -3.74
N ARG A 146 10.14 35.38 -4.53
CA ARG A 146 11.19 36.40 -4.50
C ARG A 146 11.19 37.26 -5.73
N ASP A 147 11.37 38.54 -5.53
CA ASP A 147 11.49 39.53 -6.58
C ASP A 147 12.60 40.52 -6.22
N ASP A 148 13.66 40.58 -7.03
CA ASP A 148 14.86 41.38 -6.77
C ASP A 148 15.41 41.27 -5.33
N GLY A 149 15.42 40.05 -4.79
CA GLY A 149 15.91 39.76 -3.44
C GLY A 149 14.91 40.07 -2.30
N ARG A 150 13.73 40.61 -2.60
CA ARG A 150 12.64 40.85 -1.64
C ARG A 150 11.60 39.75 -1.72
N ILE A 151 10.94 39.46 -0.59
CA ILE A 151 9.82 38.53 -0.55
C ILE A 151 8.56 39.33 -0.86
N VAL A 152 7.91 39.02 -1.98
CA VAL A 152 6.71 39.75 -2.47
C VAL A 152 5.41 38.98 -2.27
N GLY A 153 5.50 37.71 -1.91
CA GLY A 153 4.37 36.84 -1.64
C GLY A 153 4.85 35.46 -1.20
N LEU A 154 3.92 34.55 -0.98
CA LEU A 154 4.18 33.18 -0.57
C LEU A 154 3.32 32.23 -1.40
N VAL A 155 3.82 31.01 -1.58
CA VAL A 155 3.06 29.89 -2.13
C VAL A 155 2.92 28.82 -1.06
N SER A 156 1.71 28.32 -0.85
CA SER A 156 1.45 27.08 -0.15
C SER A 156 0.78 26.10 -1.10
N ALA A 157 1.42 24.96 -1.32
CA ALA A 157 0.82 23.83 -2.02
C ALA A 157 0.67 22.67 -1.05
N GLY A 158 -0.35 21.82 -1.24
CA GLY A 158 -0.57 20.70 -0.33
C GLY A 158 -1.38 19.56 -0.91
N ILE A 159 -1.29 18.42 -0.22
CA ILE A 159 -2.07 17.20 -0.45
C ILE A 159 -2.76 16.82 0.87
N THR A 160 -4.03 16.43 0.78
CA THR A 160 -4.80 15.94 1.94
C THR A 160 -4.30 14.58 2.39
N VAL A 161 -4.29 14.35 3.71
CA VAL A 161 -3.87 13.07 4.30
C VAL A 161 -4.75 11.92 3.81
N ASP A 162 -6.04 12.17 3.59
CA ASP A 162 -6.97 11.16 3.06
C ASP A 162 -6.56 10.65 1.67
N ARG A 163 -6.05 11.53 0.80
CA ARG A 163 -5.58 11.17 -0.54
C ARG A 163 -4.31 10.31 -0.49
N VAL A 164 -3.44 10.54 0.48
CA VAL A 164 -2.27 9.67 0.74
C VAL A 164 -2.76 8.28 1.19
N SER A 165 -3.78 8.24 2.06
CA SER A 165 -4.32 6.98 2.60
C SER A 165 -5.05 6.11 1.57
N SER A 166 -5.69 6.70 0.55
CA SER A 166 -6.39 5.94 -0.48
C SER A 166 -5.42 5.25 -1.43
N GLN A 167 -4.33 5.92 -1.80
CA GLN A 167 -3.29 5.35 -2.67
C GLN A 167 -2.64 4.11 -2.04
N VAL A 168 -2.43 4.12 -0.72
CA VAL A 168 -1.91 2.95 0.03
C VAL A 168 -2.92 1.80 0.02
N ARG A 169 -4.22 2.09 0.16
CA ARG A 169 -5.28 1.06 0.13
C ARG A 169 -5.36 0.32 -1.20
N ASP A 170 -5.23 1.04 -2.32
CA ASP A 170 -5.25 0.42 -3.65
C ASP A 170 -4.08 -0.55 -3.86
N GLN A 171 -2.89 -0.18 -3.36
CA GLN A 171 -1.71 -1.06 -3.38
C GLN A 171 -1.92 -2.33 -2.55
N LEU A 172 -2.57 -2.22 -1.38
CA LEU A 172 -2.92 -3.37 -0.56
C LEU A 172 -3.95 -4.29 -1.25
N GLY A 173 -4.89 -3.72 -2.02
CA GLY A 173 -5.85 -4.50 -2.82
C GLY A 173 -5.17 -5.37 -3.87
N ALA A 174 -4.19 -4.82 -4.59
CA ALA A 174 -3.39 -5.58 -5.56
C ALA A 174 -2.60 -6.72 -4.90
N LEU A 175 -2.00 -6.46 -3.72
CA LEU A 175 -1.30 -7.48 -2.95
C LEU A 175 -2.26 -8.59 -2.48
N ALA A 176 -3.45 -8.21 -1.99
CA ALA A 176 -4.47 -9.16 -1.56
C ALA A 176 -4.95 -10.05 -2.72
N LEU A 177 -5.10 -9.49 -3.93
CA LEU A 177 -5.42 -10.26 -5.14
C LEU A 177 -4.31 -11.26 -5.50
N ALA A 178 -3.05 -10.82 -5.48
CA ALA A 178 -1.90 -11.69 -5.76
C ALA A 178 -1.80 -12.83 -4.73
N ALA A 179 -1.99 -12.51 -3.45
CA ALA A 179 -2.05 -13.47 -2.36
C ALA A 179 -3.19 -14.48 -2.53
N GLY A 180 -4.40 -13.98 -2.85
CA GLY A 180 -5.57 -14.83 -3.14
C GLY A 180 -5.33 -15.76 -4.32
N GLY A 181 -4.70 -15.26 -5.39
CA GLY A 181 -4.30 -16.06 -6.55
C GLY A 181 -3.31 -17.17 -6.19
N ALA A 182 -2.27 -16.85 -5.41
CA ALA A 182 -1.30 -17.84 -4.95
C ALA A 182 -1.94 -18.92 -4.06
N LEU A 183 -2.85 -18.54 -3.16
CA LEU A 183 -3.63 -19.47 -2.33
C LEU A 183 -4.51 -20.39 -3.17
N ALA A 184 -5.23 -19.83 -4.17
CA ALA A 184 -6.07 -20.61 -5.06
C ALA A 184 -5.24 -21.62 -5.87
N LEU A 185 -4.10 -21.19 -6.44
CA LEU A 185 -3.18 -22.05 -7.18
C LEU A 185 -2.61 -23.16 -6.29
N GLY A 186 -2.17 -22.81 -5.07
CA GLY A 186 -1.69 -23.78 -4.09
C GLY A 186 -2.76 -24.80 -3.73
N GLY A 187 -3.99 -24.34 -3.47
CA GLY A 187 -5.13 -25.19 -3.14
C GLY A 187 -5.52 -26.15 -4.26
N ILE A 188 -5.58 -25.65 -5.50
CA ILE A 188 -5.82 -26.47 -6.69
C ILE A 188 -4.71 -27.50 -6.87
N GLY A 189 -3.44 -27.08 -6.74
CA GLY A 189 -2.28 -27.96 -6.84
C GLY A 189 -2.31 -29.10 -5.83
N THR A 190 -2.53 -28.79 -4.55
CA THR A 190 -2.63 -29.83 -3.50
C THR A 190 -3.82 -30.75 -3.72
N TYR A 191 -4.97 -30.21 -4.14
CA TYR A 191 -6.15 -31.02 -4.47
C TYR A 191 -5.86 -32.01 -5.60
N VAL A 192 -5.26 -31.55 -6.71
CA VAL A 192 -4.90 -32.38 -7.87
C VAL A 192 -3.91 -33.47 -7.48
N ILE A 193 -2.87 -33.14 -6.71
CA ILE A 193 -1.87 -34.10 -6.23
C ILE A 193 -2.53 -35.16 -5.33
N ASN A 194 -3.37 -34.74 -4.38
CA ASN A 194 -4.09 -35.66 -3.49
C ASN A 194 -5.09 -36.55 -4.25
N ALA A 195 -5.76 -36.01 -5.27
CA ALA A 195 -6.66 -36.78 -6.13
C ALA A 195 -5.89 -37.83 -6.96
N ARG A 196 -4.73 -37.46 -7.52
CA ARG A 196 -3.85 -38.40 -8.23
C ARG A 196 -3.30 -39.48 -7.31
N LEU A 197 -2.80 -39.09 -6.13
CA LEU A 197 -2.31 -40.03 -5.11
C LEU A 197 -3.40 -41.02 -4.73
N ARG A 198 -4.63 -40.58 -4.42
CA ARG A 198 -5.74 -41.50 -4.11
C ARG A 198 -6.08 -42.44 -5.24
N ARG A 199 -6.03 -41.99 -6.50
CA ARG A 199 -6.25 -42.88 -7.65
C ARG A 199 -5.15 -43.93 -7.76
N HIS A 200 -3.88 -43.55 -7.61
CA HIS A 200 -2.75 -44.48 -7.72
C HIS A 200 -2.59 -45.38 -6.49
N THR A 201 -2.97 -44.93 -5.28
CA THR A 201 -2.94 -45.74 -4.06
C THR A 201 -4.25 -46.49 -3.81
N HIS A 202 -5.20 -46.48 -4.75
CA HIS A 202 -6.54 -47.07 -4.60
C HIS A 202 -7.27 -46.63 -3.30
N GLY A 203 -6.96 -45.44 -2.79
CA GLY A 203 -7.54 -44.90 -1.56
C GLY A 203 -6.91 -45.41 -0.25
N MET A 204 -5.84 -46.22 -0.31
CA MET A 204 -5.13 -46.69 0.88
C MET A 204 -4.49 -45.52 1.65
N ASN A 205 -4.60 -45.56 2.98
CA ASN A 205 -3.95 -44.60 3.87
C ASN A 205 -2.47 -44.97 4.12
N ALA A 206 -1.68 -44.04 4.68
CA ALA A 206 -0.24 -44.26 4.90
C ALA A 206 0.07 -45.46 5.82
N ALA A 207 -0.82 -45.75 6.76
CA ALA A 207 -0.70 -46.89 7.66
C ALA A 207 -0.97 -48.22 6.92
N GLU A 208 -1.93 -48.24 5.99
CA GLU A 208 -2.20 -49.40 5.12
C GLU A 208 -1.04 -49.65 4.14
N LEU A 209 -0.42 -48.60 3.60
CA LEU A 209 0.77 -48.74 2.75
C LEU A 209 1.96 -49.35 3.51
N SER A 210 2.20 -48.88 4.74
CA SER A 210 3.25 -49.44 5.62
C SER A 210 2.98 -50.91 5.92
N ARG A 211 1.74 -51.27 6.26
CA ARG A 211 1.36 -52.66 6.53
C ARG A 211 1.49 -53.56 5.30
N LEU A 212 1.18 -53.06 4.11
CA LEU A 212 1.33 -53.82 2.87
C LEU A 212 2.81 -54.06 2.52
N HIS A 213 3.67 -53.08 2.82
CA HIS A 213 5.13 -53.23 2.71
C HIS A 213 5.68 -54.23 3.72
N ASP A 214 5.24 -54.14 4.98
CA ASP A 214 5.62 -55.08 6.04
C ASP A 214 5.19 -56.52 5.69
N TYR A 215 3.99 -56.69 5.13
CA TYR A 215 3.49 -58.00 4.70
C TYR A 215 4.28 -58.57 3.50
N HIS A 216 4.69 -57.72 2.55
CA HIS A 216 5.56 -58.12 1.45
C HIS A 216 6.97 -58.50 1.92
N GLN A 217 7.54 -57.76 2.87
CA GLN A 217 8.82 -58.11 3.48
C GLN A 217 8.74 -59.44 4.25
N ALA A 218 7.66 -59.65 5.02
CA ALA A 218 7.45 -60.88 5.76
C ALA A 218 7.26 -62.09 4.84
N THR A 219 6.52 -61.95 3.74
CA THR A 219 6.33 -63.03 2.74
C THR A 219 7.61 -63.33 1.97
N LEU A 220 8.41 -62.33 1.60
CA LEU A 220 9.71 -62.54 0.99
C LEU A 220 10.72 -63.19 1.95
N HIS A 221 10.64 -62.88 3.25
CA HIS A 221 11.40 -63.60 4.28
C HIS A 221 10.92 -65.05 4.42
N ALA A 222 9.61 -65.30 4.49
CA ALA A 222 9.05 -66.65 4.59
C ALA A 222 9.39 -67.54 3.37
N VAL A 223 9.45 -66.96 2.17
CA VAL A 223 9.89 -67.67 0.96
C VAL A 223 11.41 -67.92 0.98
N ARG A 224 12.20 -67.01 1.57
CA ARG A 224 13.66 -67.12 1.66
C ARG A 224 14.14 -68.05 2.77
N GLU A 225 13.40 -68.16 3.87
CA GLU A 225 13.72 -69.06 4.99
C GLU A 225 13.19 -70.49 4.80
N GLY A 226 12.43 -70.76 3.74
CA GLY A 226 11.97 -72.10 3.40
C GLY A 226 10.89 -72.61 4.35
N LEU A 227 9.64 -72.60 3.89
CA LEU A 227 8.54 -73.28 4.56
C LEU A 227 8.79 -74.81 4.56
N LEU A 228 9.42 -75.31 5.63
CA LEU A 228 9.40 -76.73 5.98
C LEU A 228 8.06 -77.05 6.65
N MET A 229 7.09 -77.45 5.84
CA MET A 229 5.88 -78.12 6.31
C MET A 229 6.31 -79.55 6.71
N LEU A 230 6.42 -79.79 8.02
CA LEU A 230 6.55 -81.15 8.56
C LEU A 230 5.14 -81.73 8.69
N ASP A 231 4.73 -82.50 7.70
CA ASP A 231 3.66 -83.50 7.90
C ASP A 231 4.31 -84.76 8.48
N GLY A 232 3.85 -85.16 9.66
CA GLY A 232 4.32 -86.34 10.40
C GLY A 232 3.93 -86.30 11.87
#